data_AF-A0A7S3EFD0-F1
#
_entry.id   AF-A0A7S3EFD0-F1
#
_cell.length_a   1.000
_cell.length_b   1.000
_cell.length_c   1.000
_cell.angle_alpha   90.00
_cell.angle_beta   90.00
_cell.angle_gamma   90.00
#
_symmetry.space_group_name_H-M   'P 1'
#
loop_
_entity.id
_entity.type
_entity.pdbx_description
1 polymer ?
#
loop_
_entity_poly.entity_id
_entity_poly.type
_entity_poly.pdbx_seq_one_letter_code
_entity_poly.pdbx_strand_id
1 'polypeptide(L)'
;MAFVGSVGVGGARAGQGRRCVSMKVQTMPSAVRLQNLRSSVNSPIGKVRTRAPCNVNDALDYLLSRGVRIDAVEVGRSVMDLLRELHVEESTVLAGLLRGMPLTEVEISNMFGEETLEVWRRDREFCKMMHANPLEAPRLSLVSMIGDFQCLVIELAHAVASLRHLPMSSLSRKTKEHLQQILKVHVPLADTLGLKAVHAELEELSFMHLYPEEYDHMCVLVGERLQKYGTLLGDTIREMELALANLPQFQKVSSFRVYGRIKNCFSIYRKMLSKELKFEEVMDFVALRVILNPKTGVSEQEACERVMREVTKRWKTVEGTTRDYISNPKENGYQSLHTTILPEGLPMEVQVRTERMHECSEIGSAAHYNYKVEGLHELI
;
A
#
# COMPACT_ATOMS: atom_id res chain seq x y z
N MET A 1 -32.98 13.23 -2.95
CA MET A 1 -33.97 12.19 -3.27
C MET A 1 -33.47 10.88 -2.70
N ALA A 2 -34.24 10.31 -1.79
CA ALA A 2 -33.91 9.15 -0.95
C ALA A 2 -33.99 7.83 -1.72
N PHE A 3 -33.20 6.84 -1.31
CA PHE A 3 -33.56 5.43 -1.48
C PHE A 3 -33.22 4.67 -0.19
N VAL A 4 -34.29 4.34 0.54
CA VAL A 4 -34.31 3.42 1.68
C VAL A 4 -34.77 2.07 1.11
N GLY A 5 -33.99 1.01 1.33
CA GLY A 5 -34.35 -0.35 0.94
C GLY A 5 -34.57 -1.22 2.17
N SER A 6 -35.83 -1.45 2.54
CA SER A 6 -36.26 -2.45 3.52
C SER A 6 -36.07 -3.87 2.97
N VAL A 7 -35.66 -4.83 3.79
CA VAL A 7 -35.80 -6.25 3.46
C VAL A 7 -36.62 -6.94 4.55
N GLY A 8 -37.74 -7.50 4.11
CA GLY A 8 -38.74 -8.18 4.93
C GLY A 8 -38.36 -9.60 5.34
N VAL A 9 -39.00 -10.03 6.41
CA VAL A 9 -38.90 -11.35 7.05
C VAL A 9 -39.74 -12.37 6.26
N GLY A 10 -39.15 -13.51 5.92
CA GLY A 10 -39.84 -14.68 5.35
C GLY A 10 -39.18 -15.97 5.81
N GLY A 11 -39.92 -16.80 6.54
CA GLY A 11 -39.42 -17.96 7.27
C GLY A 11 -39.19 -19.24 6.46
N ALA A 12 -38.20 -20.00 6.93
CA ALA A 12 -38.06 -21.46 7.00
C ALA A 12 -38.31 -22.35 5.77
N ARG A 13 -37.23 -22.99 5.29
CA ARG A 13 -37.04 -24.47 5.35
C ARG A 13 -35.60 -24.88 5.05
N ALA A 14 -35.17 -25.94 5.74
CA ALA A 14 -33.80 -26.43 5.86
C ALA A 14 -33.24 -27.08 4.58
N GLY A 15 -31.94 -26.86 4.36
CA GLY A 15 -31.13 -27.55 3.36
C GLY A 15 -29.67 -27.10 3.52
N GLN A 16 -28.82 -27.99 4.06
CA GLN A 16 -27.41 -27.75 4.32
C GLN A 16 -26.66 -27.33 3.05
N GLY A 17 -25.95 -26.21 3.16
CA GLY A 17 -25.00 -25.70 2.16
C GLY A 17 -24.39 -24.43 2.70
N ARG A 18 -23.18 -24.52 3.26
CA ARG A 18 -22.44 -23.37 3.82
C ARG A 18 -22.19 -22.36 2.69
N ARG A 19 -23.02 -21.32 2.62
CA ARG A 19 -22.76 -20.13 1.81
C ARG A 19 -21.95 -19.17 2.67
N CYS A 20 -20.64 -19.10 2.44
CA CYS A 20 -19.87 -17.92 2.83
C CYS A 20 -20.51 -16.71 2.15
N VAL A 21 -20.95 -15.75 2.95
CA VAL A 21 -21.35 -14.43 2.47
C VAL A 21 -20.06 -13.73 2.04
N SER A 22 -19.74 -13.82 0.75
CA SER A 22 -18.70 -13.01 0.11
C SER A 22 -19.09 -11.54 0.27
N MET A 23 -18.43 -10.84 1.20
CA MET A 23 -18.39 -9.38 1.15
C MET A 23 -17.56 -9.01 -0.07
N LYS A 24 -18.24 -8.54 -1.12
CA LYS A 24 -17.61 -7.90 -2.27
C LYS A 24 -16.84 -6.67 -1.77
N VAL A 25 -15.54 -6.83 -1.58
CA VAL A 25 -14.60 -5.73 -1.72
C VAL A 25 -14.77 -5.23 -3.16
N GLN A 26 -15.05 -3.94 -3.35
CA GLN A 26 -15.10 -3.35 -4.68
C GLN A 26 -13.70 -3.39 -5.30
N THR A 27 -13.39 -4.49 -5.96
CA THR A 27 -12.37 -4.55 -7.00
C THR A 27 -13.05 -4.25 -8.34
N MET A 28 -12.45 -3.34 -9.10
CA MET A 28 -12.89 -3.00 -10.45
C MET A 28 -12.91 -4.27 -11.34
N PRO A 29 -13.90 -4.45 -12.23
CA PRO A 29 -13.99 -5.66 -13.03
C PRO A 29 -13.00 -5.65 -14.20
N SER A 30 -11.87 -6.35 -14.04
CA SER A 30 -10.92 -6.68 -15.11
C SER A 30 -11.39 -7.88 -15.95
N ALA A 31 -12.59 -7.78 -16.55
CA ALA A 31 -13.15 -8.92 -17.27
C ALA A 31 -14.01 -8.54 -18.49
N VAL A 32 -13.64 -7.53 -19.28
CA VAL A 32 -14.13 -7.37 -20.66
C VAL A 32 -13.07 -6.69 -21.53
N ARG A 33 -12.03 -7.41 -21.97
CA ARG A 33 -11.20 -6.97 -23.12
C ARG A 33 -10.38 -8.06 -23.82
N LEU A 34 -10.72 -9.33 -23.67
CA LEU A 34 -9.94 -10.45 -24.25
C LEU A 34 -10.32 -10.83 -25.70
N GLN A 35 -11.28 -10.16 -26.34
CA GLN A 35 -11.71 -10.53 -27.70
C GLN A 35 -11.11 -9.68 -28.84
N ASN A 36 -10.47 -8.54 -28.56
CA ASN A 36 -9.99 -7.64 -29.62
C ASN A 36 -8.49 -7.73 -29.93
N LEU A 37 -7.72 -8.59 -29.25
CA LEU A 37 -6.26 -8.69 -29.44
C LEU A 37 -5.81 -9.86 -30.33
N ARG A 38 -6.74 -10.69 -30.83
CA ARG A 38 -6.39 -11.86 -31.67
C ARG A 38 -6.31 -11.58 -33.17
N SER A 39 -6.67 -10.38 -33.64
CA SER A 39 -6.79 -10.07 -35.08
C SER A 39 -5.63 -9.29 -35.68
N SER A 40 -4.51 -9.09 -34.97
CA SER A 40 -3.40 -8.22 -35.41
C SER A 40 -2.04 -8.90 -35.47
N VAL A 41 -1.98 -10.21 -35.76
CA VAL A 41 -0.69 -10.91 -35.93
C VAL A 41 -0.61 -11.47 -37.34
N ASN A 42 -0.15 -10.65 -38.28
CA ASN A 42 0.54 -11.09 -39.49
C ASN A 42 1.18 -9.87 -40.17
N SER A 43 2.45 -9.61 -39.87
CA SER A 43 3.33 -8.85 -40.77
C SER A 43 4.79 -9.26 -40.58
N PRO A 44 5.62 -9.33 -41.65
CA PRO A 44 6.93 -9.94 -41.60
C PRO A 44 7.98 -9.02 -40.96
N ILE A 45 8.93 -9.66 -40.26
CA ILE A 45 10.06 -9.05 -39.57
C ILE A 45 10.95 -8.30 -40.58
N GLY A 46 11.08 -6.98 -40.43
CA GLY A 46 11.90 -6.11 -41.26
C GLY A 46 12.72 -5.12 -40.43
N LYS A 47 14.05 -5.14 -40.64
CA LYS A 47 15.12 -4.19 -40.29
C LYS A 47 14.85 -3.20 -39.14
N VAL A 48 15.63 -3.38 -38.06
CA VAL A 48 15.77 -2.47 -36.91
C VAL A 48 16.18 -1.08 -37.39
N ARG A 49 15.20 -0.19 -37.55
CA ARG A 49 15.40 1.25 -37.51
C ARG A 49 15.33 1.68 -36.05
N THR A 50 16.25 2.54 -35.63
CA THR A 50 16.21 3.26 -34.37
C THR A 50 14.86 3.97 -34.26
N ARG A 51 13.91 3.34 -33.56
CA ARG A 51 12.61 3.92 -33.25
C ARG A 51 12.79 4.78 -32.00
N ALA A 52 12.03 5.87 -31.93
CA ALA A 52 11.78 6.61 -30.70
C ALA A 52 11.51 5.65 -29.52
N PRO A 53 11.79 6.04 -28.26
CA PRO A 53 11.62 5.15 -27.11
C PRO A 53 10.25 4.49 -27.18
N CYS A 54 10.24 3.16 -27.18
CA CYS A 54 9.01 2.41 -27.34
C CYS A 54 8.09 2.73 -26.15
N ASN A 55 6.82 3.02 -26.42
CA ASN A 55 5.89 3.23 -25.32
C ASN A 55 5.71 1.88 -24.57
N VAL A 56 5.23 1.92 -23.32
CA VAL A 56 5.02 0.72 -22.50
C VAL A 56 4.25 -0.39 -23.23
N ASN A 57 3.25 -0.07 -24.06
CA ASN A 57 2.47 -1.08 -24.76
C ASN A 57 3.30 -1.77 -25.85
N ASP A 58 4.13 -1.02 -26.57
CA ASP A 58 5.06 -1.57 -27.56
C ASP A 58 6.08 -2.52 -26.89
N ALA A 59 6.50 -2.20 -25.66
CA ALA A 59 7.36 -3.05 -24.85
C ALA A 59 6.68 -4.39 -24.51
N LEU A 60 5.43 -4.34 -24.07
CA LEU A 60 4.63 -5.52 -23.73
C LEU A 60 4.41 -6.42 -24.95
N ASP A 61 4.05 -5.82 -26.09
CA ASP A 61 3.85 -6.55 -27.33
C ASP A 61 5.16 -7.19 -27.82
N TYR A 62 6.29 -6.48 -27.68
CA TYR A 62 7.60 -7.03 -27.99
C TYR A 62 7.93 -8.24 -27.11
N LEU A 63 7.72 -8.15 -25.80
CA LEU A 63 7.99 -9.24 -24.86
C LEU A 63 7.15 -10.49 -25.16
N LEU A 64 5.86 -10.31 -25.46
CA LEU A 64 4.99 -11.40 -25.87
C LEU A 64 5.47 -12.03 -27.19
N SER A 65 5.92 -11.22 -28.15
CA SER A 65 6.47 -11.72 -29.42
C SER A 65 7.75 -12.56 -29.25
N ARG A 66 8.49 -12.35 -28.15
CA ARG A 66 9.71 -13.10 -27.78
C ARG A 66 9.41 -14.39 -27.01
N GLY A 67 8.14 -14.73 -26.80
CA GLY A 67 7.73 -15.92 -26.07
C GLY A 67 7.89 -15.78 -24.55
N VAL A 68 8.00 -14.56 -24.02
CA VAL A 68 7.91 -14.34 -22.58
C VAL A 68 6.51 -14.78 -22.13
N ARG A 69 6.48 -15.56 -21.04
CA ARG A 69 5.21 -16.10 -20.52
C ARG A 69 4.31 -14.95 -20.07
N ILE A 70 3.00 -15.12 -20.31
CA ILE A 70 1.99 -14.10 -20.00
C ILE A 70 2.01 -13.73 -18.51
N ASP A 71 2.19 -14.71 -17.63
CA ASP A 71 2.27 -14.49 -16.17
C ASP A 71 3.43 -13.55 -15.78
N ALA A 72 4.59 -13.70 -16.41
CA ALA A 72 5.74 -12.81 -16.19
C ALA A 72 5.46 -11.38 -16.69
N VAL A 73 4.73 -11.25 -17.80
CA VAL A 73 4.31 -9.95 -18.33
C VAL A 73 3.28 -9.28 -17.40
N GLU A 74 2.34 -10.05 -16.83
CA GLU A 74 1.36 -9.55 -15.87
C GLU A 74 2.02 -9.06 -14.57
N VAL A 75 3.01 -9.80 -14.06
CA VAL A 75 3.84 -9.34 -12.92
C VAL A 75 4.53 -8.02 -13.27
N GLY A 76 5.21 -7.94 -14.41
CA GLY A 76 5.89 -6.71 -14.85
C GLY A 76 4.94 -5.50 -14.97
N ARG A 77 3.72 -5.72 -15.46
CA ARG A 77 2.67 -4.67 -15.49
C ARG A 77 2.26 -4.24 -14.09
N SER A 78 2.06 -5.18 -13.17
CA SER A 78 1.75 -4.82 -11.78
C SER A 78 2.90 -4.07 -11.10
N VAL A 79 4.16 -4.35 -11.44
CA VAL A 79 5.33 -3.57 -10.96
C VAL A 79 5.25 -2.14 -11.48
N MET A 80 5.00 -1.98 -12.77
CA MET A 80 4.87 -0.67 -13.42
C MET A 80 3.77 0.18 -12.76
N ASP A 81 2.59 -0.41 -12.53
CA ASP A 81 1.46 0.29 -11.91
C ASP A 81 1.82 0.77 -10.48
N LEU A 82 2.47 -0.09 -9.68
CA LEU A 82 2.95 0.26 -8.34
C LEU A 82 3.99 1.38 -8.37
N LEU A 83 4.97 1.32 -9.27
CA LEU A 83 6.01 2.35 -9.38
C LEU A 83 5.43 3.71 -9.80
N ARG A 84 4.41 3.71 -10.67
CA ARG A 84 3.69 4.94 -11.04
C ARG A 84 2.91 5.53 -9.87
N GLU A 85 2.30 4.71 -9.02
CA GLU A 85 1.67 5.18 -7.78
C GLU A 85 2.68 5.81 -6.81
N LEU A 86 3.94 5.34 -6.85
CA LEU A 86 5.05 5.94 -6.10
C LEU A 86 5.65 7.18 -6.79
N HIS A 87 5.12 7.59 -7.95
CA HIS A 87 5.52 8.77 -8.71
C HIS A 87 7.02 8.80 -9.04
N VAL A 88 7.64 7.65 -9.31
CA VAL A 88 9.06 7.58 -9.72
C VAL A 88 9.23 7.89 -11.21
N GLU A 89 10.45 8.22 -11.63
CA GLU A 89 10.77 8.52 -13.03
C GLU A 89 10.44 7.36 -13.98
N GLU A 90 10.06 7.69 -15.21
CA GLU A 90 9.66 6.69 -16.21
C GLU A 90 10.77 5.68 -16.52
N SER A 91 12.06 6.08 -16.45
CA SER A 91 13.20 5.17 -16.57
C SER A 91 13.21 4.06 -15.51
N THR A 92 12.79 4.40 -14.27
CA THR A 92 12.65 3.44 -13.16
C THR A 92 11.44 2.55 -13.35
N VAL A 93 10.31 3.12 -13.80
CA VAL A 93 9.10 2.38 -14.14
C VAL A 93 9.39 1.33 -15.22
N LEU A 94 10.08 1.72 -16.29
CA LEU A 94 10.48 0.84 -17.38
C LEU A 94 11.49 -0.22 -16.91
N ALA A 95 12.51 0.16 -16.15
CA ALA A 95 13.47 -0.81 -15.60
C ALA A 95 12.78 -1.87 -14.73
N GLY A 96 11.80 -1.49 -13.90
CA GLY A 96 10.99 -2.39 -13.10
C GLY A 96 10.11 -3.32 -13.94
N LEU A 97 9.49 -2.82 -15.02
CA LEU A 97 8.76 -3.64 -15.99
C LEU A 97 9.67 -4.70 -16.62
N LEU A 98 10.87 -4.31 -17.04
CA LEU A 98 11.81 -5.16 -17.78
C LEU A 98 12.59 -6.15 -16.89
N ARG A 99 12.34 -6.12 -15.59
CA ARG A 99 13.05 -6.95 -14.61
C ARG A 99 12.77 -8.44 -14.82
N GLY A 100 13.84 -9.23 -14.86
CA GLY A 100 13.75 -10.70 -15.04
C GLY A 100 13.39 -11.15 -16.46
N MET A 101 13.26 -10.22 -17.42
CA MET A 101 12.94 -10.54 -18.82
C MET A 101 14.20 -10.91 -19.61
N PRO A 102 14.09 -11.79 -20.63
CA PRO A 102 15.24 -12.28 -21.41
C PRO A 102 15.68 -11.25 -22.48
N LEU A 103 16.04 -10.05 -22.04
CA LEU A 103 16.53 -8.96 -22.89
C LEU A 103 18.03 -8.72 -22.70
N THR A 104 18.70 -8.31 -23.77
CA THR A 104 20.10 -7.88 -23.78
C THR A 104 20.22 -6.38 -23.49
N GLU A 105 21.37 -5.95 -22.97
CA GLU A 105 21.63 -4.51 -22.74
C GLU A 105 21.50 -3.68 -24.03
N VAL A 106 21.92 -4.25 -25.17
CA VAL A 106 21.80 -3.62 -26.48
C VAL A 106 20.34 -3.44 -26.89
N GLU A 107 19.47 -4.41 -26.62
CA GLU A 107 18.04 -4.27 -26.85
C GLU A 107 17.45 -3.18 -25.96
N ILE A 108 17.82 -3.15 -24.68
CA ILE A 108 17.29 -2.17 -23.72
C ILE A 108 17.70 -0.74 -24.12
N SER A 109 18.97 -0.49 -24.39
CA SER A 109 19.45 0.85 -24.80
C SER A 109 18.77 1.31 -26.09
N ASN A 110 18.66 0.44 -27.10
CA ASN A 110 18.05 0.80 -28.38
C ASN A 110 16.55 1.04 -28.32
N MET A 111 15.82 0.33 -27.44
CA MET A 111 14.36 0.39 -27.37
C MET A 111 13.85 1.38 -26.32
N PHE A 112 14.55 1.50 -25.19
CA PHE A 112 14.10 2.22 -23.99
C PHE A 112 15.05 3.33 -23.53
N GLY A 113 16.18 3.51 -24.21
CA GLY A 113 17.17 4.55 -23.92
C GLY A 113 18.21 4.14 -22.86
N GLU A 114 19.26 4.96 -22.80
CA GLU A 114 20.42 4.69 -21.94
C GLU A 114 20.10 4.84 -20.44
N GLU A 115 19.22 5.79 -20.08
CA GLU A 115 18.78 6.01 -18.68
C GLU A 115 18.10 4.75 -18.12
N THR A 116 17.18 4.15 -18.88
CA THR A 116 16.51 2.89 -18.49
C THR A 116 17.52 1.75 -18.35
N LEU A 117 18.48 1.65 -19.27
CA LEU A 117 19.54 0.64 -19.19
C LEU A 117 20.39 0.81 -17.93
N GLU A 118 20.74 2.04 -17.57
CA GLU A 118 21.52 2.32 -16.37
C GLU A 118 20.78 1.88 -15.09
N VAL A 119 19.50 2.24 -14.95
CA VAL A 119 18.68 1.81 -13.80
C VAL A 119 18.55 0.28 -13.78
N TRP A 120 18.27 -0.35 -14.92
CA TRP A 120 18.11 -1.80 -15.03
C TRP A 120 19.40 -2.56 -14.69
N ARG A 121 20.57 -2.04 -15.10
CA ARG A 121 21.88 -2.63 -14.77
C ARG A 121 22.15 -2.57 -13.28
N ARG A 122 21.90 -1.41 -12.65
CA ARG A 122 22.04 -1.22 -11.20
C ARG A 122 21.10 -2.15 -10.43
N ASP A 123 19.84 -2.25 -10.85
CA ASP A 123 18.85 -3.15 -10.25
C ASP A 123 19.30 -4.62 -10.29
N ARG A 124 19.87 -5.08 -11.41
CA ARG A 124 20.38 -6.46 -11.51
C ARG A 124 21.51 -6.77 -10.55
N GLU A 125 22.44 -5.84 -10.34
CA GLU A 125 23.52 -6.02 -9.37
C GLU A 125 22.98 -5.95 -7.93
N PHE A 126 22.05 -5.03 -7.67
CA PHE A 126 21.35 -4.91 -6.40
C PHE A 126 20.63 -6.23 -6.02
N CYS A 127 19.89 -6.83 -6.96
CA CYS A 127 19.24 -8.13 -6.78
C CYS A 127 20.20 -9.24 -6.35
N LYS A 128 21.36 -9.31 -7.00
CA LYS A 128 22.37 -10.34 -6.70
C LYS A 128 22.90 -10.18 -5.28
N MET A 129 23.19 -8.94 -4.88
CA MET A 129 23.64 -8.61 -3.53
C MET A 129 22.59 -9.00 -2.47
N MET A 130 21.32 -8.64 -2.69
CA MET A 130 20.22 -8.95 -1.77
C MET A 130 20.01 -10.47 -1.59
N HIS A 131 20.15 -11.24 -2.67
CA HIS A 131 20.01 -12.70 -2.62
C HIS A 131 21.25 -13.40 -2.05
N ALA A 132 22.45 -12.84 -2.21
CA ALA A 132 23.67 -13.43 -1.67
C ALA A 132 23.75 -13.36 -0.14
N ASN A 133 23.33 -12.24 0.46
CA ASN A 133 23.35 -12.04 1.92
C ASN A 133 21.99 -11.57 2.47
N PRO A 134 20.94 -12.41 2.48
CA PRO A 134 19.60 -12.00 2.91
C PRO A 134 19.49 -11.46 4.34
N LEU A 135 20.38 -11.89 5.24
CA LEU A 135 20.37 -11.48 6.66
C LEU A 135 21.11 -10.16 6.91
N GLU A 136 22.07 -9.81 6.07
CA GLU A 136 22.75 -8.51 6.11
C GLU A 136 22.11 -7.50 5.17
N ALA A 137 21.27 -7.96 4.23
CA ALA A 137 20.55 -7.15 3.25
C ALA A 137 19.89 -5.89 3.85
N PRO A 138 19.17 -5.94 4.99
CA PRO A 138 18.61 -4.72 5.60
C PRO A 138 19.67 -3.70 6.05
N ARG A 139 20.83 -4.17 6.55
CA ARG A 139 21.94 -3.32 7.01
C ARG A 139 22.78 -2.82 5.83
N LEU A 140 23.03 -3.67 4.84
CA LEU A 140 23.71 -3.33 3.59
C LEU A 140 22.87 -2.37 2.73
N SER A 141 21.54 -2.52 2.71
CA SER A 141 20.61 -1.60 2.02
C SER A 141 20.53 -0.24 2.71
N LEU A 142 20.57 -0.20 4.05
CA LEU A 142 20.62 1.05 4.84
C LEU A 142 21.95 1.80 4.65
N VAL A 143 23.07 1.08 4.59
CA VAL A 143 24.41 1.68 4.38
C VAL A 143 24.64 2.12 2.93
N SER A 144 23.89 1.57 1.96
CA SER A 144 23.92 1.95 0.54
C SER A 144 22.84 2.95 0.12
N MET A 145 22.04 3.48 1.07
CA MET A 145 20.93 4.42 0.83
C MET A 145 21.31 5.74 0.14
N ILE A 146 22.59 6.02 -0.05
CA ILE A 146 23.04 7.25 -0.71
C ILE A 146 23.04 7.10 -2.25
N GLY A 147 22.95 5.87 -2.81
CA GLY A 147 23.06 5.64 -4.26
C GLY A 147 21.79 5.20 -5.02
N ASP A 148 20.96 4.30 -4.46
CA ASP A 148 20.03 3.50 -5.29
C ASP A 148 18.61 3.36 -4.72
N PHE A 149 17.95 4.49 -4.40
CA PHE A 149 16.53 4.48 -4.03
C PHE A 149 15.63 3.82 -5.10
N GLN A 150 15.94 4.05 -6.38
CA GLN A 150 15.24 3.45 -7.53
C GLN A 150 15.25 1.91 -7.50
N CYS A 151 16.39 1.30 -7.17
CA CYS A 151 16.50 -0.16 -7.08
C CYS A 151 15.69 -0.72 -5.90
N LEU A 152 15.64 0.00 -4.78
CA LEU A 152 14.87 -0.41 -3.60
C LEU A 152 13.35 -0.42 -3.88
N VAL A 153 12.83 0.63 -4.52
CA VAL A 153 11.41 0.69 -4.88
C VAL A 153 11.04 -0.34 -5.95
N ILE A 154 11.94 -0.61 -6.92
CA ILE A 154 11.75 -1.70 -7.90
C ILE A 154 11.69 -3.05 -7.19
N GLU A 155 12.60 -3.33 -6.25
CA GLU A 155 12.63 -4.59 -5.49
C GLU A 155 11.32 -4.80 -4.70
N LEU A 156 10.86 -3.76 -3.99
CA LEU A 156 9.64 -3.83 -3.20
C LEU A 156 8.38 -3.98 -4.08
N ALA A 157 8.31 -3.23 -5.19
CA ALA A 157 7.22 -3.35 -6.15
C ALA A 157 7.18 -4.75 -6.78
N HIS A 158 8.36 -5.30 -7.14
CA HIS A 158 8.49 -6.66 -7.65
C HIS A 158 8.06 -7.71 -6.63
N ALA A 159 8.41 -7.55 -5.35
CA ALA A 159 7.97 -8.46 -4.29
C ALA A 159 6.44 -8.46 -4.16
N VAL A 160 5.80 -7.28 -4.09
CA VAL A 160 4.32 -7.18 -4.04
C VAL A 160 3.69 -7.81 -5.27
N ALA A 161 4.14 -7.43 -6.47
CA ALA A 161 3.60 -7.94 -7.73
C ALA A 161 3.75 -9.46 -7.84
N SER A 162 4.89 -10.01 -7.42
CA SER A 162 5.13 -11.46 -7.41
C SER A 162 4.16 -12.18 -6.48
N LEU A 163 3.89 -11.63 -5.29
CA LEU A 163 2.95 -12.20 -4.35
C LEU A 163 1.49 -12.12 -4.83
N ARG A 164 1.09 -11.01 -5.47
CA ARG A 164 -0.26 -10.87 -6.06
C ARG A 164 -0.57 -11.96 -7.10
N HIS A 165 0.45 -12.42 -7.83
CA HIS A 165 0.33 -13.42 -8.88
C HIS A 165 0.76 -14.83 -8.42
N LEU A 166 1.12 -15.01 -7.14
CA LEU A 166 1.53 -16.29 -6.61
C LEU A 166 0.30 -17.19 -6.44
N PRO A 167 0.22 -18.36 -7.11
CA PRO A 167 -0.92 -19.24 -6.95
C PRO A 167 -0.95 -19.87 -5.55
N MET A 168 -2.14 -20.03 -4.99
CA MET A 168 -2.37 -20.67 -3.68
C MET A 168 -2.09 -22.18 -3.67
N SER A 169 -1.80 -22.79 -4.82
CA SER A 169 -1.44 -24.21 -4.92
C SER A 169 -0.19 -24.54 -4.09
N SER A 170 -0.15 -25.73 -3.49
CA SER A 170 0.88 -26.23 -2.57
C SER A 170 2.26 -25.55 -2.72
N LEU A 171 2.55 -24.63 -1.81
CA LEU A 171 3.78 -23.85 -1.82
C LEU A 171 4.99 -24.77 -1.68
N SER A 172 5.90 -24.68 -2.64
CA SER A 172 7.19 -25.37 -2.54
C SER A 172 7.97 -24.88 -1.32
N ARG A 173 8.91 -25.70 -0.81
CA ARG A 173 9.79 -25.30 0.30
C ARG A 173 10.49 -23.97 0.01
N LYS A 174 11.00 -23.82 -1.22
CA LYS A 174 11.66 -22.61 -1.71
C LYS A 174 10.73 -21.39 -1.69
N THR A 175 9.47 -21.57 -2.06
CA THR A 175 8.47 -20.48 -2.01
C THR A 175 8.18 -20.05 -0.58
N LYS A 176 8.08 -20.99 0.36
CA LYS A 176 7.91 -20.66 1.79
C LYS A 176 9.13 -19.92 2.37
N GLU A 177 10.33 -20.37 2.04
CA GLU A 177 11.58 -19.68 2.43
C GLU A 177 11.61 -18.24 1.90
N HIS A 178 11.19 -18.03 0.64
CA HIS A 178 11.10 -16.71 0.04
C HIS A 178 10.06 -15.81 0.73
N LEU A 179 8.87 -16.32 1.03
CA LEU A 179 7.83 -15.58 1.78
C LEU A 179 8.32 -15.18 3.18
N GLN A 180 9.03 -16.07 3.87
CA GLN A 180 9.64 -15.76 5.16
C GLN A 180 10.73 -14.69 5.04
N GLN A 181 11.50 -14.70 3.95
CA GLN A 181 12.47 -13.66 3.65
C GLN A 181 11.78 -12.31 3.41
N ILE A 182 10.68 -12.28 2.66
CA ILE A 182 9.88 -11.05 2.45
C ILE A 182 9.46 -10.43 3.79
N LEU A 183 8.93 -11.25 4.71
CA LEU A 183 8.55 -10.77 6.04
C LEU A 183 9.73 -10.25 6.88
N LYS A 184 10.93 -10.83 6.71
CA LYS A 184 12.14 -10.49 7.50
C LYS A 184 12.93 -9.33 6.90
N VAL A 185 12.84 -9.11 5.60
CA VAL A 185 13.71 -8.17 4.84
C VAL A 185 12.88 -7.08 4.19
N HIS A 186 11.97 -7.44 3.28
CA HIS A 186 11.21 -6.47 2.48
C HIS A 186 10.19 -5.69 3.32
N VAL A 187 9.51 -6.33 4.27
CA VAL A 187 8.56 -5.65 5.16
C VAL A 187 9.25 -4.57 6.02
N PRO A 188 10.34 -4.86 6.78
CA PRO A 188 11.08 -3.82 7.49
C PRO A 188 11.67 -2.74 6.58
N LEU A 189 12.10 -3.10 5.37
CA LEU A 189 12.62 -2.14 4.40
C LEU A 189 11.52 -1.16 3.95
N ALA A 190 10.33 -1.66 3.65
CA ALA A 190 9.18 -0.82 3.32
C ALA A 190 8.78 0.12 4.48
N ASP A 191 8.84 -0.35 5.74
CA ASP A 191 8.59 0.52 6.91
C ASP A 191 9.64 1.61 7.05
N THR A 192 10.91 1.27 6.85
CA THR A 192 12.05 2.20 6.91
C THR A 192 11.91 3.30 5.85
N LEU A 193 11.52 2.93 4.63
CA LEU A 193 11.24 3.88 3.54
C LEU A 193 9.92 4.62 3.70
N GLY A 194 9.10 4.30 4.72
CA GLY A 194 7.80 4.91 4.95
C GLY A 194 6.72 4.50 3.93
N LEU A 195 6.93 3.42 3.17
CA LEU A 195 6.01 2.92 2.15
C LEU A 195 4.91 2.05 2.78
N LYS A 196 3.95 2.68 3.47
CA LYS A 196 2.97 1.97 4.31
C LYS A 196 2.02 1.05 3.54
N ALA A 197 1.58 1.45 2.35
CA ALA A 197 0.71 0.62 1.52
C ALA A 197 1.44 -0.67 1.11
N VAL A 198 2.66 -0.52 0.59
CA VAL A 198 3.55 -1.64 0.22
C VAL A 198 3.84 -2.54 1.42
N HIS A 199 4.21 -1.96 2.57
CA HIS A 199 4.43 -2.70 3.82
C HIS A 199 3.19 -3.53 4.19
N ALA A 200 2.02 -2.92 4.23
CA ALA A 200 0.79 -3.57 4.65
C ALA A 200 0.38 -4.70 3.69
N GLU A 201 0.63 -4.53 2.40
CA GLU A 201 0.31 -5.52 1.38
C GLU A 201 1.29 -6.70 1.37
N LEU A 202 2.60 -6.45 1.51
CA LEU A 202 3.59 -7.51 1.67
C LEU A 202 3.28 -8.39 2.88
N GLU A 203 2.90 -7.78 4.00
CA GLU A 203 2.47 -8.49 5.21
C GLU A 203 1.25 -9.37 4.96
N GLU A 204 0.19 -8.80 4.39
CA GLU A 204 -1.10 -9.48 4.21
C GLU A 204 -0.99 -10.65 3.22
N LEU A 205 -0.33 -10.43 2.07
CA LEU A 205 -0.10 -11.47 1.08
C LEU A 205 0.80 -12.58 1.65
N SER A 206 1.88 -12.21 2.34
CA SER A 206 2.75 -13.20 2.97
C SER A 206 2.02 -14.02 4.03
N PHE A 207 1.14 -13.39 4.81
CA PHE A 207 0.34 -14.07 5.83
C PHE A 207 -0.62 -15.08 5.21
N MET A 208 -1.37 -14.65 4.19
CA MET A 208 -2.31 -15.49 3.46
C MET A 208 -1.64 -16.74 2.88
N HIS A 209 -0.42 -16.61 2.36
CA HIS A 209 0.31 -17.74 1.79
C HIS A 209 0.97 -18.64 2.84
N LEU A 210 1.63 -18.07 3.85
CA LEU A 210 2.37 -18.85 4.85
C LEU A 210 1.47 -19.54 5.87
N TYR A 211 0.37 -18.89 6.26
CA TYR A 211 -0.49 -19.26 7.38
C TYR A 211 -1.98 -19.07 6.99
N PRO A 212 -2.48 -19.82 5.98
CA PRO A 212 -3.81 -19.61 5.43
C PRO A 212 -4.94 -19.87 6.45
N GLU A 213 -4.76 -20.85 7.34
CA GLU A 213 -5.78 -21.18 8.36
C GLU A 213 -5.89 -20.06 9.41
N GLU A 214 -4.74 -19.53 9.86
CA GLU A 214 -4.68 -18.39 10.77
C GLU A 214 -5.21 -17.12 10.10
N TYR A 215 -4.91 -16.92 8.82
CA TYR A 215 -5.45 -15.81 8.02
C TYR A 215 -6.98 -15.83 8.01
N ASP A 216 -7.57 -16.97 7.62
CA ASP A 216 -9.02 -17.15 7.56
C ASP A 216 -9.67 -16.94 8.92
N HIS A 217 -9.07 -17.49 9.98
CA HIS A 217 -9.56 -17.30 11.35
C HIS A 217 -9.52 -15.82 11.76
N MET A 218 -8.43 -15.10 11.46
CA MET A 218 -8.34 -13.67 11.72
C MET A 218 -9.39 -12.87 10.95
N CYS A 219 -9.65 -13.20 9.68
CA CYS A 219 -10.69 -12.56 8.89
C CYS A 219 -12.09 -12.74 9.52
N VAL A 220 -12.39 -13.92 10.06
CA VAL A 220 -13.65 -14.17 10.78
C VAL A 220 -13.75 -13.30 12.03
N LEU A 221 -12.71 -13.30 12.89
CA LEU A 221 -12.69 -12.48 14.11
C LEU A 221 -12.85 -10.98 13.82
N VAL A 222 -12.14 -10.50 12.79
CA VAL A 222 -12.24 -9.12 12.27
C VAL A 222 -13.67 -8.83 11.83
N GLY A 223 -14.29 -9.71 11.04
CA GLY A 223 -15.66 -9.55 10.58
C GLY A 223 -16.68 -9.50 11.71
N GLU A 224 -16.62 -10.44 12.66
CA GLU A 224 -17.51 -10.48 13.82
C GLU A 224 -17.37 -9.25 14.70
N ARG A 225 -16.14 -8.77 14.91
CA ARG A 225 -15.92 -7.57 15.70
C ARG A 225 -16.40 -6.31 14.99
N LEU A 226 -16.22 -6.20 13.67
CA LEU A 226 -16.77 -5.08 12.89
C LEU A 226 -18.30 -5.01 12.98
N GLN A 227 -19.00 -6.15 13.06
CA GLN A 227 -20.44 -6.16 13.30
C GLN A 227 -20.80 -5.50 14.64
N LYS A 228 -19.97 -5.64 15.68
CA LYS A 228 -20.16 -4.93 16.97
C LYS A 228 -19.95 -3.42 16.85
N TYR A 229 -19.09 -2.96 15.93
CA TYR A 229 -18.97 -1.55 15.59
C TYR A 229 -20.14 -1.04 14.72
N GLY A 230 -21.04 -1.94 14.26
CA GLY A 230 -22.36 -1.64 13.70
C GLY A 230 -22.46 -0.31 12.94
N THR A 231 -23.36 0.57 13.40
CA THR A 231 -23.44 1.96 12.95
C THR A 231 -22.50 2.90 13.69
N LEU A 232 -21.92 2.47 14.83
CA LEU A 232 -21.06 3.28 15.70
C LEU A 232 -19.95 3.99 14.94
N LEU A 233 -19.27 3.30 14.02
CA LEU A 233 -18.23 3.92 13.21
C LEU A 233 -18.79 5.05 12.32
N GLY A 234 -19.94 4.81 11.67
CA GLY A 234 -20.61 5.81 10.84
C GLY A 234 -21.13 6.99 11.65
N ASP A 235 -21.67 6.74 12.84
CA ASP A 235 -22.18 7.77 13.73
C ASP A 235 -21.04 8.62 14.32
N THR A 236 -19.94 7.97 14.73
CA THR A 236 -18.71 8.67 15.18
C THR A 236 -18.11 9.52 14.07
N ILE A 237 -18.10 9.04 12.82
CA ILE A 237 -17.66 9.83 11.66
C ILE A 237 -18.55 11.07 11.52
N ARG A 238 -19.88 10.92 11.50
CA ARG A 238 -20.82 12.05 11.35
C ARG A 238 -20.69 13.06 12.48
N GLU A 239 -20.61 12.59 13.73
CA GLU A 239 -20.41 13.46 14.89
C GLU A 239 -19.12 14.27 14.77
N MET A 240 -18.05 13.64 14.29
CA MET A 240 -16.77 14.30 14.06
C MET A 240 -16.85 15.31 12.91
N GLU A 241 -17.50 14.97 11.80
CA GLU A 241 -17.69 15.90 10.67
C GLU A 241 -18.49 17.14 11.10
N LEU A 242 -19.58 16.95 11.85
CA LEU A 242 -20.38 18.05 12.41
C LEU A 242 -19.57 18.89 13.40
N ALA A 243 -18.72 18.27 14.21
CA ALA A 243 -17.82 18.98 15.12
C ALA A 243 -16.86 19.88 14.36
N LEU A 244 -16.20 19.34 13.34
CA LEU A 244 -15.22 20.05 12.53
C LEU A 244 -15.86 21.18 11.73
N ALA A 245 -17.04 20.98 11.14
CA ALA A 245 -17.76 22.00 10.40
C ALA A 245 -18.11 23.25 11.24
N ASN A 246 -18.28 23.08 12.55
CA ASN A 246 -18.59 24.19 13.47
C ASN A 246 -17.35 24.97 13.94
N LEU A 247 -16.13 24.51 13.64
CA LEU A 247 -14.92 25.23 14.02
C LEU A 247 -14.66 26.41 13.05
N PRO A 248 -14.41 27.63 13.55
CA PRO A 248 -14.21 28.83 12.70
C PRO A 248 -13.12 28.68 11.62
N GLN A 249 -12.08 27.90 11.89
CA GLN A 249 -11.01 27.64 10.91
C GLN A 249 -11.43 26.74 9.74
N PHE A 250 -12.50 25.94 9.89
CA PHE A 250 -13.08 25.12 8.81
C PHE A 250 -14.33 25.77 8.19
N GLN A 251 -14.83 26.86 8.79
CA GLN A 251 -15.86 27.69 8.17
C GLN A 251 -15.26 28.51 7.03
N LYS A 252 -15.73 28.30 5.79
CA LYS A 252 -15.34 29.04 4.57
C LYS A 252 -13.87 28.83 4.13
N VAL A 253 -13.57 27.67 3.53
CA VAL A 253 -12.28 27.27 2.91
C VAL A 253 -11.30 26.55 3.86
N SER A 254 -11.55 25.26 4.03
CA SER A 254 -10.55 24.21 4.26
C SER A 254 -11.27 22.86 4.24
N SER A 255 -10.91 21.99 3.28
CA SER A 255 -11.47 20.64 3.22
C SER A 255 -10.86 19.78 4.32
N PHE A 256 -11.71 19.03 5.02
CA PHE A 256 -11.28 17.93 5.87
C PHE A 256 -11.91 16.64 5.34
N ARG A 257 -11.30 15.50 5.66
CA ARG A 257 -11.86 14.18 5.40
C ARG A 257 -11.83 13.37 6.69
N VAL A 258 -12.97 12.79 7.03
CA VAL A 258 -13.08 11.87 8.16
C VAL A 258 -13.51 10.52 7.61
N TYR A 259 -12.77 9.47 7.93
CA TYR A 259 -13.12 8.12 7.50
C TYR A 259 -12.60 7.05 8.45
N GLY A 260 -13.27 5.90 8.45
CA GLY A 260 -12.84 4.73 9.18
C GLY A 260 -11.73 3.98 8.45
N ARG A 261 -10.74 3.52 9.20
CA ARG A 261 -9.67 2.63 8.73
C ARG A 261 -9.66 1.39 9.61
N ILE A 262 -9.56 0.23 8.98
CA ILE A 262 -9.40 -1.06 9.66
C ILE A 262 -7.94 -1.49 9.49
N LYS A 263 -7.35 -2.03 10.56
CA LYS A 263 -6.00 -2.58 10.53
C LYS A 263 -5.98 -3.89 9.74
N ASN A 264 -4.88 -4.18 9.02
CA ASN A 264 -4.72 -5.44 8.27
C ASN A 264 -4.65 -6.65 9.23
N CYS A 265 -5.00 -7.84 8.75
CA CYS A 265 -5.10 -9.04 9.58
C CYS A 265 -3.74 -9.39 10.18
N PHE A 266 -2.68 -9.31 9.38
CA PHE A 266 -1.35 -9.66 9.85
C PHE A 266 -0.82 -8.72 10.95
N SER A 267 -1.01 -7.40 10.85
CA SER A 267 -0.55 -6.51 11.93
C SER A 267 -1.38 -6.66 13.20
N ILE A 268 -2.65 -7.08 13.11
CA ILE A 268 -3.43 -7.45 14.30
C ILE A 268 -2.84 -8.71 14.91
N TYR A 269 -2.67 -9.77 14.11
CA TYR A 269 -2.10 -11.05 14.54
C TYR A 269 -0.71 -10.89 15.18
N ARG A 270 0.19 -10.15 14.53
CA ARG A 270 1.52 -9.83 15.06
C ARG A 270 1.44 -9.03 16.37
N LYS A 271 0.48 -8.11 16.50
CA LYS A 271 0.29 -7.35 17.74
C LYS A 271 -0.24 -8.24 18.87
N MET A 272 -1.12 -9.18 18.57
CA MET A 272 -1.58 -10.19 19.53
C MET A 272 -0.42 -11.03 20.04
N LEU A 273 0.41 -11.56 19.14
CA LEU A 273 1.57 -12.36 19.52
C LEU A 273 2.62 -11.57 20.31
N SER A 274 3.03 -10.40 19.81
CA SER A 274 4.11 -9.62 20.43
C SER A 274 3.77 -9.03 21.80
N LYS A 275 2.49 -8.83 22.09
CA LYS A 275 2.00 -8.28 23.36
C LYS A 275 1.24 -9.29 24.20
N GLU A 276 1.20 -10.54 23.77
CA GLU A 276 0.43 -11.62 24.41
C GLU A 276 -1.05 -11.24 24.64
N LEU A 277 -1.63 -10.50 23.69
CA LEU A 277 -3.01 -10.01 23.77
C LEU A 277 -3.97 -10.99 23.11
N LYS A 278 -5.13 -11.18 23.75
CA LYS A 278 -6.32 -11.71 23.08
C LYS A 278 -6.81 -10.71 22.04
N PHE A 279 -7.57 -11.21 21.06
CA PHE A 279 -8.08 -10.36 19.99
C PHE A 279 -8.88 -9.19 20.56
N GLU A 280 -9.76 -9.42 21.54
CA GLU A 280 -10.61 -8.40 22.19
C GLU A 280 -9.80 -7.25 22.81
N GLU A 281 -8.58 -7.51 23.25
CA GLU A 281 -7.71 -6.53 23.92
C GLU A 281 -6.99 -5.61 22.92
N VAL A 282 -7.06 -5.91 21.61
CA VAL A 282 -6.53 -5.05 20.56
C VAL A 282 -7.42 -3.83 20.36
N MET A 283 -7.05 -2.72 21.01
CA MET A 283 -7.82 -1.46 20.99
C MET A 283 -7.69 -0.63 19.70
N ASP A 284 -6.57 -0.77 18.97
CA ASP A 284 -6.27 -0.01 17.72
C ASP A 284 -6.71 -0.78 16.45
N PHE A 285 -7.71 -1.64 16.59
CA PHE A 285 -8.24 -2.44 15.49
C PHE A 285 -8.99 -1.57 14.47
N VAL A 286 -9.86 -0.68 14.96
CA VAL A 286 -10.57 0.34 14.18
C VAL A 286 -9.98 1.70 14.50
N ALA A 287 -9.68 2.47 13.46
CA ALA A 287 -9.22 3.84 13.58
C ALA A 287 -10.16 4.81 12.87
N LEU A 288 -10.49 5.93 13.52
CA LEU A 288 -11.07 7.12 12.92
C LEU A 288 -9.92 8.01 12.42
N ARG A 289 -9.81 8.18 11.11
CA ARG A 289 -8.79 9.03 10.52
C ARG A 289 -9.38 10.37 10.14
N VAL A 290 -8.71 11.44 10.55
CA VAL A 290 -9.06 12.83 10.27
C VAL A 290 -7.90 13.46 9.51
N ILE A 291 -8.14 13.80 8.25
CA ILE A 291 -7.19 14.49 7.38
C ILE A 291 -7.59 15.94 7.22
N LEU A 292 -6.66 16.85 7.48
CA LEU A 292 -6.89 18.28 7.52
C LEU A 292 -6.14 19.00 6.40
N ASN A 293 -6.78 19.97 5.76
CA ASN A 293 -6.10 20.98 4.95
C ASN A 293 -6.18 22.33 5.66
N PRO A 294 -5.21 22.71 6.51
CA PRO A 294 -5.30 23.92 7.32
C PRO A 294 -5.28 25.20 6.46
N LYS A 295 -5.95 26.26 6.95
CA LYS A 295 -5.91 27.58 6.31
C LYS A 295 -4.51 28.19 6.41
N THR A 296 -4.18 29.03 5.43
CA THR A 296 -2.97 29.86 5.45
C THR A 296 -2.88 30.65 6.77
N GLY A 297 -1.73 30.55 7.44
CA GLY A 297 -1.47 31.23 8.72
C GLY A 297 -1.76 30.39 9.98
N VAL A 298 -2.31 29.17 9.85
CA VAL A 298 -2.40 28.20 10.95
C VAL A 298 -1.34 27.12 10.73
N SER A 299 -0.53 26.83 11.74
CA SER A 299 0.47 25.75 11.63
C SER A 299 -0.22 24.39 11.55
N GLU A 300 0.41 23.42 10.87
CA GLU A 300 -0.13 22.06 10.75
C GLU A 300 -0.36 21.41 12.13
N GLN A 301 0.59 21.61 13.04
CA GLN A 301 0.51 21.12 14.42
C GLN A 301 -0.68 21.74 15.16
N GLU A 302 -0.82 23.07 15.12
CA GLU A 302 -1.90 23.76 15.79
C GLU A 302 -3.28 23.31 15.27
N ALA A 303 -3.40 23.11 13.95
CA ALA A 303 -4.63 22.59 13.35
C ALA A 303 -4.98 21.19 13.89
N CYS A 304 -4.00 20.28 13.98
CA CYS A 304 -4.21 18.94 14.51
C CYS A 304 -4.55 18.96 16.01
N GLU A 305 -3.87 19.77 16.82
CA GLU A 305 -4.13 19.90 18.25
C GLU A 305 -5.54 20.45 18.54
N ARG A 306 -6.00 21.42 17.75
CA ARG A 306 -7.38 21.96 17.85
C ARG A 306 -8.41 20.84 17.64
N VAL A 307 -8.19 19.98 16.66
CA VAL A 307 -9.06 18.83 16.39
C VAL A 307 -8.99 17.80 17.53
N MET A 308 -7.80 17.52 18.05
CA MET A 308 -7.64 16.64 19.21
C MET A 308 -8.39 17.17 20.45
N ARG A 309 -8.43 18.49 20.67
CA ARG A 309 -9.26 19.09 21.74
C ARG A 309 -10.75 18.84 21.53
N GLU A 310 -11.24 18.80 20.29
CA GLU A 310 -12.65 18.47 20.02
C GLU A 310 -12.96 16.99 20.23
N VAL A 311 -11.99 16.12 19.95
CA VAL A 311 -12.08 14.67 20.23
C VAL A 311 -12.19 14.42 21.73
N THR A 312 -11.31 15.03 22.54
CA THR A 312 -11.30 14.81 24.00
C THR A 312 -12.51 15.41 24.72
N LYS A 313 -13.15 16.43 24.16
CA LYS A 313 -14.41 16.99 24.68
C LYS A 313 -15.61 16.06 24.47
N ARG A 314 -15.59 15.23 23.41
CA ARG A 314 -16.73 14.41 23.00
C ARG A 314 -16.68 13.00 23.55
N TRP A 315 -15.50 12.40 23.55
CA TRP A 315 -15.35 11.01 23.94
C TRP A 315 -14.33 10.87 25.06
N LYS A 316 -14.61 9.93 25.96
CA LYS A 316 -13.64 9.51 26.97
C LYS A 316 -12.43 8.91 26.27
N THR A 317 -11.24 9.42 26.58
CA THR A 317 -9.96 8.89 26.09
C THR A 317 -9.39 7.84 27.03
N VAL A 318 -8.64 6.89 26.47
CA VAL A 318 -7.87 5.91 27.24
C VAL A 318 -6.52 6.51 27.60
N GLU A 319 -6.21 6.57 28.90
CA GLU A 319 -4.93 7.10 29.39
C GLU A 319 -3.73 6.35 28.81
N GLY A 320 -2.63 7.06 28.59
CA GLY A 320 -1.38 6.48 28.07
C GLY A 320 -1.41 6.10 26.58
N THR A 321 -2.54 6.29 25.87
CA THR A 321 -2.65 6.00 24.42
C THR A 321 -2.32 7.19 23.52
N THR A 322 -2.26 8.39 24.07
CA THR A 322 -1.93 9.60 23.30
C THR A 322 -0.48 9.56 22.82
N ARG A 323 -0.26 9.84 21.54
CA ARG A 323 1.08 9.96 20.92
C ARG A 323 1.11 11.19 20.03
N ASP A 324 2.12 12.03 20.22
CA ASP A 324 2.39 13.18 19.37
C ASP A 324 3.57 12.87 18.45
N TYR A 325 3.25 12.33 17.26
CA TYR A 325 4.24 12.10 16.21
C TYR A 325 4.46 13.33 15.32
N ILE A 326 3.80 14.46 15.60
CA ILE A 326 4.09 15.71 14.88
C ILE A 326 5.34 16.35 15.49
N SER A 327 5.35 16.51 16.82
CA SER A 327 6.50 17.03 17.57
C SER A 327 7.65 16.02 17.65
N ASN A 328 7.33 14.72 17.68
CA ASN A 328 8.32 13.64 17.72
C ASN A 328 8.08 12.65 16.57
N PRO A 329 8.43 13.01 15.32
CA PRO A 329 8.27 12.12 14.18
C PRO A 329 8.98 10.79 14.38
N LYS A 330 8.46 9.72 13.78
CA LYS A 330 9.18 8.44 13.73
C LYS A 330 10.41 8.55 12.81
N GLU A 331 11.33 7.59 12.93
CA GLU A 331 12.54 7.52 12.09
C GLU A 331 12.23 7.54 10.58
N ASN A 332 11.11 6.93 10.16
CA ASN A 332 10.64 6.94 8.77
C ASN A 332 9.88 8.22 8.35
N GLY A 333 9.95 9.29 9.16
CA GLY A 333 9.31 10.57 8.87
C GLY A 333 7.79 10.60 9.13
N TYR A 334 7.21 9.54 9.71
CA TYR A 334 5.78 9.50 9.99
C TYR A 334 5.34 10.57 11.00
N GLN A 335 4.32 11.36 10.62
CA GLN A 335 3.72 12.41 11.44
C GLN A 335 2.19 12.23 11.56
N SER A 336 1.66 12.27 12.78
CA SER A 336 0.22 12.30 13.12
C SER A 336 0.04 12.42 14.64
N LEU A 337 -1.07 12.97 15.11
CA LEU A 337 -1.53 12.83 16.50
C LEU A 337 -2.41 11.60 16.64
N HIS A 338 -2.14 10.79 17.65
CA HIS A 338 -2.93 9.59 17.95
C HIS A 338 -3.51 9.68 19.36
N THR A 339 -4.70 9.12 19.55
CA THR A 339 -5.25 8.78 20.86
C THR A 339 -6.25 7.63 20.71
N THR A 340 -6.66 6.98 21.79
CA THR A 340 -7.78 6.02 21.78
C THR A 340 -8.97 6.59 22.52
N ILE A 341 -10.14 6.59 21.87
CA ILE A 341 -11.43 6.99 22.44
C ILE A 341 -12.31 5.77 22.70
N LEU A 342 -13.33 5.95 23.54
CA LEU A 342 -14.33 4.93 23.88
C LEU A 342 -15.77 5.38 23.53
N PRO A 343 -16.11 5.57 22.24
CA PRO A 343 -17.48 5.82 21.83
C PRO A 343 -18.35 4.62 22.23
N GLU A 344 -19.37 4.88 23.06
CA GLU A 344 -20.24 3.84 23.64
C GLU A 344 -19.48 2.68 24.35
N GLY A 345 -18.27 2.97 24.86
CA GLY A 345 -17.44 1.98 25.56
C GLY A 345 -16.62 1.05 24.65
N LEU A 346 -16.73 1.16 23.33
CA LEU A 346 -15.90 0.40 22.39
C LEU A 346 -14.64 1.21 22.01
N PRO A 347 -13.44 0.62 22.09
CA PRO A 347 -12.20 1.34 21.79
C PRO A 347 -12.08 1.65 20.30
N MET A 348 -11.70 2.89 19.98
CA MET A 348 -11.41 3.33 18.62
C MET A 348 -10.21 4.26 18.64
N GLU A 349 -9.19 3.99 17.82
CA GLU A 349 -8.05 4.90 17.69
C GLU A 349 -8.46 6.13 16.87
N VAL A 350 -8.08 7.34 17.25
CA VAL A 350 -8.22 8.54 16.41
C VAL A 350 -6.84 8.94 15.90
N GLN A 351 -6.72 9.13 14.60
CA GLN A 351 -5.50 9.59 13.92
C GLN A 351 -5.78 10.93 13.25
N VAL A 352 -5.14 12.00 13.72
CA VAL A 352 -5.28 13.35 13.16
C VAL A 352 -3.99 13.76 12.49
N ARG A 353 -4.06 14.22 11.24
CA ARG A 353 -2.90 14.69 10.46
C ARG A 353 -3.34 15.60 9.33
N THR A 354 -2.40 16.31 8.71
CA THR A 354 -2.68 17.12 7.52
C THR A 354 -2.61 16.29 6.23
N GLU A 355 -3.06 16.87 5.11
CA GLU A 355 -2.94 16.25 3.78
C GLU A 355 -1.47 15.96 3.43
N ARG A 356 -0.57 16.93 3.65
CA ARG A 356 0.87 16.73 3.46
C ARG A 356 1.41 15.57 4.30
N MET A 357 1.07 15.53 5.59
CA MET A 357 1.47 14.41 6.47
C MET A 357 0.85 13.09 6.03
N HIS A 358 -0.36 13.11 5.46
CA HIS A 358 -1.00 11.93 4.89
C HIS A 358 -0.22 11.42 3.69
N GLU A 359 0.09 12.28 2.71
CA GLU A 359 0.87 11.95 1.53
C GLU A 359 2.24 11.39 1.93
N CYS A 360 3.01 12.11 2.76
CA CYS A 360 4.29 11.64 3.28
C CYS A 360 4.20 10.27 3.97
N SER A 361 3.06 9.95 4.60
CA SER A 361 2.88 8.65 5.26
C SER A 361 2.48 7.51 4.34
N GLU A 362 1.95 7.78 3.15
CA GLU A 362 1.57 6.74 2.18
C GLU A 362 2.72 6.46 1.21
N ILE A 363 3.41 7.50 0.75
CA ILE A 363 4.52 7.41 -0.23
C ILE A 363 5.93 7.56 0.38
N GLY A 364 6.04 7.83 1.68
CA GLY A 364 7.30 7.75 2.42
C GLY A 364 8.43 8.61 1.83
N SER A 365 9.65 8.08 1.86
CA SER A 365 10.85 8.70 1.27
C SER A 365 10.76 8.90 -0.25
N ALA A 366 9.81 8.25 -0.96
CA ALA A 366 9.59 8.50 -2.39
C ALA A 366 9.18 9.96 -2.64
N ALA A 367 8.36 10.52 -1.74
CA ALA A 367 7.97 11.93 -1.79
C ALA A 367 9.18 12.87 -1.72
N HIS A 368 10.16 12.51 -0.89
CA HIS A 368 11.37 13.31 -0.67
C HIS A 368 12.45 13.11 -1.74
N TYR A 369 12.51 11.93 -2.37
CA TYR A 369 13.43 11.68 -3.49
C TYR A 369 13.10 12.57 -4.68
N ASN A 370 11.82 12.65 -5.08
CA ASN A 370 11.38 13.58 -6.13
C ASN A 370 11.76 15.04 -5.82
N TYR A 371 11.63 15.46 -4.56
CA TYR A 371 12.01 16.81 -4.12
C TYR A 371 13.52 17.08 -4.17
N LYS A 372 14.36 16.06 -3.93
CA LYS A 372 15.83 16.16 -4.09
C LYS A 372 16.27 16.18 -5.55
N VAL A 373 15.56 15.48 -6.44
CA VAL A 373 15.85 15.50 -7.88
C VAL A 373 15.49 16.86 -8.48
N GLU A 374 14.35 17.46 -8.11
CA GLU A 374 13.99 18.83 -8.54
C GLU A 374 14.95 19.89 -7.98
N GLY A 375 15.35 19.80 -6.70
CA GLY A 375 16.31 20.73 -6.10
C GLY A 375 17.76 20.60 -6.62
N LEU A 376 18.13 19.47 -7.23
CA LEU A 376 19.42 19.32 -7.90
C LEU A 376 19.41 19.94 -9.30
N HIS A 377 18.24 20.00 -9.95
CA HIS A 377 18.09 20.56 -11.29
C HIS A 377 18.16 22.10 -11.32
N GLU A 378 17.98 22.77 -10.18
CA GLU A 378 18.22 24.22 -10.01
C GLU A 378 19.67 24.57 -9.64
N LEU A 379 20.53 23.57 -9.42
CA LEU A 379 21.94 23.74 -9.03
C LEU A 379 22.96 23.19 -10.07
N ILE A 380 22.49 22.84 -11.27
CA ILE A 380 23.29 22.59 -12.47
C ILE A 380 22.85 23.61 -13.53
#